data_AF-A0AAV2DU01-F1
#
_entry.id   AF-A0AAV2DU01-F1
#
_cell.length_a   1.000
_cell.length_b   1.000
_cell.length_c   1.000
_cell.angle_alpha   90.00
_cell.angle_beta   90.00
_cell.angle_gamma   90.00
#
_symmetry.space_group_name_H-M   'P 1'
#
loop_
_entity.id
_entity.type
_entity.pdbx_description
1 polymer ?
#
loop_
_entity_poly.entity_id
_entity_poly.type
_entity_poly.pdbx_seq_one_letter_code
_entity_poly.pdbx_strand_id
1 'polypeptide(L)'
;MEISWKPPSPEWISLNTDGSVHTDTNHAVAGSLLRDHTGCCLAAFASNLGMCSITRTELRGVVEGLQLAWNLDHRCIRVELDSQCAVQLLSKPDTSDHQHAAIIQRFSQTHLHSVCHHQIQPSPTTNSDLWAMKEARTLRATGAHE
;
A
#
# COMPACT_ATOMS: atom_id res chain seq x y z
N MET A 1 -3.58 22.59 10.96
CA MET A 1 -2.26 21.99 11.27
C MET A 1 -1.77 21.33 10.01
N GLU A 2 -0.59 21.73 9.53
CA GLU A 2 0.08 21.08 8.41
C GLU A 2 0.75 19.82 8.96
N ILE A 3 0.26 18.65 8.53
CA ILE A 3 0.96 17.40 8.76
C ILE A 3 1.95 17.31 7.60
N SER A 4 3.25 17.21 7.87
CA SER A 4 4.28 17.06 6.83
C SER A 4 4.83 15.64 6.87
N TRP A 5 5.08 15.06 5.68
CA TRP A 5 5.58 13.70 5.58
C TRP A 5 6.96 13.62 6.25
N LYS A 6 7.15 12.61 7.09
CA LYS A 6 8.43 12.38 7.76
C LYS A 6 9.17 11.25 7.08
N PRO A 7 10.33 11.50 6.45
CA PRO A 7 11.08 10.45 5.79
C PRO A 7 11.48 9.32 6.74
N PRO A 8 11.57 8.08 6.25
CA PRO A 8 12.20 7.00 7.02
C PRO A 8 13.71 7.22 7.17
N SER A 9 14.34 6.46 8.06
CA SER A 9 15.81 6.41 8.15
C SER A 9 16.41 5.90 6.84
N PRO A 10 17.68 6.24 6.50
CA PRO A 10 18.28 5.87 5.21
C PRO A 10 18.27 4.39 4.82
N GLU A 11 18.24 3.49 5.81
CA GLU A 11 18.19 2.04 5.61
C GLU A 11 16.78 1.51 5.32
N TRP A 12 15.77 2.37 5.43
CA TRP A 12 14.36 2.03 5.34
C TRP A 12 13.71 2.68 4.13
N ILE A 13 12.75 1.97 3.55
CA ILE A 13 11.83 2.53 2.55
C ILE A 13 10.42 2.62 3.12
N SER A 14 9.63 3.60 2.70
CA SER A 14 8.21 3.68 3.03
C SER A 14 7.38 2.96 1.98
N LEU A 15 6.38 2.21 2.43
CA LEU A 15 5.32 1.62 1.62
C LEU A 15 4.01 2.28 1.99
N ASN A 16 3.50 3.15 1.13
CA ASN A 16 2.18 3.76 1.26
C ASN A 16 1.18 2.96 0.44
N THR A 17 -0.01 2.70 0.97
CA THR A 17 -1.13 2.12 0.22
C THR A 17 -2.29 3.10 0.13
N ASP A 18 -3.07 2.97 -0.94
CA ASP A 18 -4.31 3.73 -1.12
C ASP A 18 -5.29 2.88 -1.94
N GLY A 19 -6.47 2.70 -1.39
CA GLY A 19 -7.58 1.98 -1.96
C GLY A 19 -8.78 2.89 -2.17
N SER A 20 -9.34 2.89 -3.38
CA SER A 20 -10.56 3.65 -3.67
C SER A 20 -11.66 2.74 -4.19
N VAL A 21 -12.90 3.05 -3.84
CA VAL A 21 -14.10 2.40 -4.37
C VAL A 21 -15.00 3.46 -4.97
N HIS A 22 -15.36 3.30 -6.24
CA HIS A 22 -16.27 4.18 -6.93
C HIS A 22 -17.71 3.89 -6.49
N THR A 23 -18.42 4.89 -5.99
CA THR A 23 -19.76 4.74 -5.40
C THR A 23 -20.79 4.20 -6.38
N ASP A 24 -20.74 4.66 -7.64
CA ASP A 24 -21.80 4.36 -8.60
C ASP A 24 -21.63 2.99 -9.29
N THR A 25 -20.38 2.52 -9.41
CA THR A 25 -20.04 1.28 -10.12
C THR A 25 -19.59 0.17 -9.18
N ASN A 26 -19.36 0.48 -7.91
CA ASN A 26 -18.68 -0.39 -6.93
C ASN A 26 -17.30 -0.90 -7.40
N HIS A 27 -16.68 -0.24 -8.39
CA HIS A 27 -15.35 -0.60 -8.84
C HIS A 27 -14.30 -0.11 -7.86
N ALA A 28 -13.46 -1.05 -7.45
CA ALA A 28 -12.42 -0.87 -6.46
C ALA A 28 -11.04 -0.88 -7.13
N VAL A 29 -10.17 0.04 -6.72
CA VAL A 29 -8.79 0.12 -7.18
C VAL A 29 -7.89 0.05 -5.96
N ALA A 30 -6.86 -0.78 -6.04
CA ALA A 30 -5.77 -0.82 -5.07
C ALA A 30 -4.53 -0.15 -5.65
N GLY A 31 -3.80 0.58 -4.82
CA GLY A 31 -2.52 1.17 -5.16
C GLY A 31 -1.50 0.98 -4.05
N SER A 32 -0.23 0.97 -4.43
CA SER A 32 0.88 1.08 -3.48
C SER A 32 2.03 1.90 -4.05
N LEU A 33 2.79 2.57 -3.19
CA LEU A 33 3.91 3.42 -3.56
C LEU A 33 5.08 3.17 -2.61
N LEU A 34 6.24 2.84 -3.17
CA LEU A 34 7.49 2.67 -2.46
C LEU A 34 8.36 3.92 -2.59
N ARG A 35 8.91 4.38 -1.47
CA ARG A 35 9.82 5.54 -1.45
C ARG A 35 11.03 5.32 -0.58
N ASP A 36 12.14 5.91 -0.97
CA ASP A 36 13.31 5.98 -0.11
C ASP A 36 13.21 7.11 0.93
N HIS A 37 14.25 7.22 1.77
CA HIS A 37 14.41 8.27 2.78
C HIS A 37 14.51 9.69 2.23
N THR A 38 14.76 9.86 0.92
CA THR A 38 14.78 11.18 0.26
C THR A 38 13.40 11.56 -0.28
N GLY A 39 12.44 10.63 -0.22
CA GLY A 39 11.11 10.78 -0.83
C GLY A 39 11.07 10.39 -2.30
N CYS A 40 12.15 9.85 -2.86
CA CYS A 40 12.19 9.40 -4.24
C CYS A 40 11.30 8.17 -4.41
N CYS A 41 10.47 8.15 -5.46
CA CYS A 41 9.66 7.00 -5.82
C CYS A 41 10.56 5.89 -6.38
N LEU A 42 10.58 4.74 -5.69
CA LEU A 42 11.33 3.55 -6.11
C LEU A 42 10.49 2.67 -7.04
N ALA A 43 9.20 2.48 -6.70
CA ALA A 43 8.24 1.75 -7.51
C ALA A 43 6.80 2.05 -7.07
N ALA A 44 5.85 1.75 -7.96
CA ALA A 44 4.43 1.84 -7.65
C ALA A 44 3.66 0.65 -8.25
N PHE A 45 2.54 0.31 -7.62
CA PHE A 45 1.56 -0.66 -8.11
C PHE A 45 0.19 0.01 -8.18
N ALA A 46 -0.58 -0.35 -9.21
CA ALA A 46 -2.00 -0.02 -9.27
C ALA A 46 -2.75 -1.17 -9.96
N SER A 47 -3.89 -1.58 -9.40
CA SER A 47 -4.77 -2.54 -10.05
C SER A 47 -6.23 -2.30 -9.74
N ASN A 48 -7.05 -2.41 -10.79
CA ASN A 48 -8.48 -2.61 -10.64
C ASN A 48 -8.73 -4.00 -10.03
N LEU A 49 -9.53 -4.07 -8.96
CA LEU A 49 -9.90 -5.29 -8.26
C LEU A 49 -11.36 -5.71 -8.49
N GLY A 50 -12.07 -5.02 -9.38
CA GLY A 50 -13.50 -5.21 -9.60
C GLY A 50 -14.29 -4.77 -8.36
N MET A 51 -15.29 -5.54 -7.97
CA MET A 51 -16.09 -5.24 -6.78
C MET A 51 -15.44 -5.80 -5.52
N CYS A 52 -14.90 -4.94 -4.66
CA CYS A 52 -14.42 -5.34 -3.34
C CYS A 52 -14.48 -4.18 -2.32
N SER A 53 -14.24 -4.50 -1.04
CA SER A 53 -14.23 -3.52 0.04
C SER A 53 -12.95 -2.67 0.02
N ILE A 54 -13.04 -1.46 0.60
CA ILE A 54 -11.87 -0.58 0.82
C ILE A 54 -10.78 -1.31 1.62
N THR A 55 -11.16 -2.09 2.64
CA THR A 55 -10.20 -2.89 3.41
C THR A 55 -9.46 -3.89 2.51
N ARG A 56 -10.15 -4.52 1.55
CA ARG A 56 -9.52 -5.47 0.63
C ARG A 56 -8.60 -4.78 -0.39
N THR A 57 -8.93 -3.56 -0.83
CA THR A 57 -8.01 -2.78 -1.68
C THR A 57 -6.74 -2.41 -0.94
N GLU A 58 -6.84 -1.95 0.30
CA GLU A 58 -5.68 -1.59 1.14
C GLU A 58 -4.77 -2.80 1.39
N LEU A 59 -5.35 -3.91 1.85
CA LEU A 59 -4.58 -5.13 2.12
C LEU A 59 -3.93 -5.68 0.84
N ARG A 60 -4.57 -5.52 -0.34
CA ARG A 60 -3.96 -5.89 -1.61
C ARG A 60 -2.78 -4.98 -1.96
N GLY A 61 -2.92 -3.67 -1.74
CA GLY A 61 -1.82 -2.71 -1.88
C GLY A 61 -0.62 -3.08 -1.01
N VAL A 62 -0.85 -3.54 0.23
CA VAL A 62 0.23 -3.98 1.13
C VAL A 62 0.96 -5.18 0.54
N VAL A 63 0.24 -6.25 0.18
CA VAL A 63 0.87 -7.48 -0.32
C VAL A 63 1.69 -7.22 -1.59
N GLU A 64 1.15 -6.44 -2.53
CA GLU A 64 1.83 -6.12 -3.79
C GLU A 64 3.01 -5.18 -3.58
N GLY A 65 2.87 -4.18 -2.70
CA GLY A 65 3.95 -3.28 -2.33
C GLY A 65 5.10 -3.98 -1.63
N LEU A 66 4.81 -4.93 -0.74
CA LEU A 66 5.84 -5.75 -0.08
C LEU A 66 6.55 -6.66 -1.08
N GLN A 67 5.82 -7.23 -2.04
CA GLN A 67 6.41 -8.03 -3.11
C GLN A 67 7.33 -7.18 -4.01
N LEU A 68 6.91 -5.96 -4.36
CA LEU A 68 7.75 -5.02 -5.12
C LEU A 68 9.03 -4.69 -4.34
N ALA A 69 8.92 -4.37 -3.05
CA ALA A 69 10.07 -4.07 -2.22
C ALA A 69 11.03 -5.26 -2.13
N TRP A 70 10.49 -6.48 -2.01
CA TRP A 70 11.29 -7.70 -2.02
C TRP A 70 12.08 -7.84 -3.32
N ASN A 71 11.42 -7.67 -4.46
CA ASN A 71 12.03 -7.79 -5.79
C ASN A 71 13.09 -6.71 -6.06
N LEU A 72 13.05 -5.59 -5.32
CA LEU A 72 14.04 -4.52 -5.36
C LEU A 72 15.14 -4.67 -4.28
N ASP A 73 15.23 -5.85 -3.65
CA ASP A 73 16.19 -6.15 -2.58
C ASP A 73 16.11 -5.27 -1.32
N HIS A 74 14.97 -4.62 -1.09
CA HIS A 74 14.68 -3.95 0.17
C HIS A 74 14.07 -4.92 1.18
N ARG A 75 14.57 -4.85 2.43
CA ARG A 75 14.13 -5.72 3.54
C ARG A 75 13.66 -4.95 4.78
N CYS A 76 14.04 -3.68 4.89
CA CYS A 76 13.60 -2.76 5.95
C CYS A 76 12.51 -1.83 5.38
N ILE A 77 11.25 -2.13 5.71
CA ILE A 77 10.09 -1.48 5.08
C ILE A 77 9.17 -0.94 6.17
N ARG A 78 8.85 0.36 6.09
CA ARG A 78 7.85 1.01 6.92
C ARG A 78 6.53 1.08 6.17
N VAL A 79 5.54 0.31 6.61
CA VAL A 79 4.21 0.29 5.99
C VAL A 79 3.36 1.41 6.59
N GLU A 80 2.82 2.26 5.74
CA GLU A 80 2.00 3.43 6.06
C GLU A 80 0.59 3.20 5.47
N LEU A 81 -0.39 3.02 6.36
CA LEU A 81 -1.78 2.71 6.03
C LEU A 81 -2.67 3.83 6.57
N ASP A 82 -3.66 4.25 5.79
CA ASP A 82 -4.69 5.21 6.22
C ASP A 82 -5.97 4.51 6.72
N SER A 83 -6.13 3.21 6.46
CA SER A 83 -7.25 2.39 6.90
C SER A 83 -7.00 1.75 8.26
N GLN A 84 -7.70 2.25 9.28
CA GLN A 84 -7.70 1.67 10.63
C GLN A 84 -8.09 0.18 10.63
N CYS A 85 -8.98 -0.24 9.72
CA CYS A 85 -9.38 -1.63 9.58
C CYS A 85 -8.23 -2.51 9.08
N ALA A 86 -7.51 -2.06 8.04
CA ALA A 86 -6.34 -2.77 7.52
C ALA A 86 -5.23 -2.86 8.58
N VAL A 87 -5.00 -1.76 9.31
CA VAL A 87 -4.06 -1.70 10.43
C VAL A 87 -4.40 -2.76 11.49
N GLN A 88 -5.66 -2.84 11.91
CA GLN A 88 -6.10 -3.82 12.92
C GLN A 88 -5.91 -5.26 12.45
N LEU A 89 -6.30 -5.57 11.20
CA LEU A 89 -6.18 -6.91 10.62
C LEU A 89 -4.74 -7.37 10.48
N LEU A 90 -3.81 -6.46 10.13
CA LEU A 90 -2.39 -6.78 10.04
C LEU A 90 -1.70 -6.83 11.42
N SER A 91 -2.22 -6.07 12.39
CA SER A 91 -1.70 -6.06 13.76
C SER A 91 -2.01 -7.32 14.54
N LYS A 92 -3.23 -7.83 14.35
CA LYS A 92 -3.75 -9.03 15.01
C LYS A 92 -4.36 -9.90 13.92
N PRO A 93 -3.53 -10.60 13.14
CA PRO A 93 -4.02 -11.44 12.07
C PRO A 93 -4.88 -12.55 12.66
N ASP A 94 -6.19 -12.43 12.46
CA ASP A 94 -7.16 -13.44 12.83
C ASP A 94 -7.52 -14.26 11.59
N THR A 95 -7.03 -15.49 11.54
CA THR A 95 -7.30 -16.41 10.43
C THR A 95 -8.74 -16.92 10.40
N SER A 96 -9.54 -16.64 11.44
CA SER A 96 -10.97 -16.94 11.45
C SER A 96 -11.80 -15.92 10.67
N ASP A 97 -11.23 -14.75 10.30
CA ASP A 97 -11.84 -13.84 9.34
C ASP A 97 -11.77 -14.43 7.92
N HIS A 98 -12.79 -15.22 7.60
CA HIS A 98 -12.91 -15.88 6.30
C HIS A 98 -12.88 -14.92 5.10
N GLN A 99 -13.20 -13.63 5.29
CA GLN A 99 -13.22 -12.66 4.20
C GLN A 99 -11.81 -12.18 3.82
N HIS A 100 -10.89 -12.10 4.79
CA HIS A 100 -9.54 -11.57 4.59
C HIS A 100 -8.42 -12.61 4.79
N ALA A 101 -8.73 -13.80 5.29
CA ALA A 101 -7.76 -14.85 5.63
C ALA A 101 -6.72 -15.14 4.54
N ALA A 102 -7.13 -15.22 3.27
CA ALA A 102 -6.21 -15.50 2.17
C ALA A 102 -5.16 -14.40 1.97
N ILE A 103 -5.53 -13.13 2.14
CA ILE A 103 -4.62 -11.99 2.00
C ILE A 103 -3.73 -11.88 3.24
N ILE A 104 -4.30 -12.12 4.43
CA ILE A 104 -3.55 -12.16 5.70
C ILE A 104 -2.50 -13.27 5.70
N GLN A 105 -2.85 -14.47 5.22
CA GLN A 105 -1.91 -15.59 5.07
C GLN A 105 -0.77 -15.26 4.10
N ARG A 106 -1.07 -14.55 3.01
CA ARG A 106 -0.04 -14.14 2.06
C ARG A 106 0.88 -13.06 2.63
N PHE A 107 0.34 -12.13 3.41
CA PHE A 107 1.14 -11.18 4.18
C PHE A 107 2.07 -11.90 5.17
N SER A 108 1.57 -12.85 5.97
CA SER A 108 2.40 -13.57 6.94
C SER A 108 3.47 -14.47 6.31
N GLN A 109 3.30 -14.88 5.05
CA GLN A 109 4.30 -15.63 4.27
C GLN A 109 5.37 -14.76 3.62
N THR A 110 5.19 -13.43 3.52
CA THR A 110 6.27 -12.57 3.03
C THR A 110 7.43 -12.58 4.04
N HIS A 111 8.62 -13.03 3.61
CA HIS A 111 9.82 -13.24 4.44
C HIS A 111 10.46 -11.93 4.97
N LEU A 112 9.66 -10.89 5.24
CA LEU A 112 10.09 -9.57 5.68
C LEU A 112 10.18 -9.56 7.21
N HIS A 113 11.37 -9.88 7.72
CA HIS A 113 11.68 -10.00 9.15
C HIS A 113 11.63 -8.68 9.95
N SER A 114 11.34 -7.54 9.34
CA SER A 114 11.24 -6.25 10.03
C SER A 114 10.21 -5.33 9.37
N VAL A 115 8.94 -5.72 9.48
CA VAL A 115 7.84 -4.76 9.39
C VAL A 115 7.81 -4.01 10.72
N CYS A 116 8.34 -2.80 10.78
CA CYS A 116 8.11 -1.95 11.96
C CYS A 116 6.64 -1.55 11.99
N HIS A 117 5.94 -2.01 13.02
CA HIS A 117 4.58 -1.62 13.32
C HIS A 117 4.54 -0.13 13.74
N HIS A 118 3.72 0.62 13.00
CA HIS A 118 3.00 1.83 13.40
C HIS A 118 3.81 3.12 13.60
N GLN A 119 3.69 4.02 12.61
CA GLN A 119 3.29 5.38 12.94
C GLN A 119 1.96 5.68 12.25
N ILE A 120 0.90 5.72 13.05
CA ILE A 120 -0.39 6.31 12.66
C ILE A 120 -0.15 7.81 12.57
N GLN A 121 0.27 8.28 11.40
CA GLN A 121 -0.01 9.64 10.99
C GLN A 121 -0.91 9.51 9.75
N PRO A 122 -1.97 10.32 9.61
CA PRO A 122 -2.59 10.49 8.30
C PRO A 122 -1.46 10.75 7.34
N SER A 123 -1.32 9.94 6.27
CA SER A 123 -0.40 10.27 5.19
C SER A 123 -0.68 11.71 4.84
N PRO A 124 0.25 12.66 5.09
CA PRO A 124 0.06 13.99 4.57
C PRO A 124 0.27 13.84 3.08
N THR A 125 -0.82 13.57 2.37
CA THR A 125 -0.82 13.46 0.92
C THR A 125 -0.42 14.82 0.39
N THR A 126 0.88 14.98 0.16
CA THR A 126 1.38 16.14 -0.56
C THR A 126 0.87 16.03 -2.00
N ASN A 127 0.76 17.15 -2.72
CA ASN A 127 0.30 17.12 -4.12
C ASN A 127 1.16 16.18 -4.99
N SER A 128 2.43 15.97 -4.65
CA SER A 128 3.33 15.00 -5.26
C SER A 128 2.92 13.54 -5.02
N ASP A 129 2.27 13.23 -3.90
CA ASP A 129 1.85 11.86 -3.55
C ASP A 129 0.58 11.50 -4.28
N LEU A 130 -0.36 12.45 -4.34
CA LEU A 130 -1.52 12.36 -5.21
C LEU A 130 -1.13 12.28 -6.67
N TRP A 131 -0.07 13.00 -7.09
CA TRP A 131 0.44 12.92 -8.46
C TRP A 131 1.08 11.56 -8.74
N ALA A 132 1.99 11.06 -7.89
CA ALA A 132 2.60 9.73 -8.08
C ALA A 132 1.57 8.59 -8.04
N MET A 133 0.56 8.67 -7.17
CA MET A 133 -0.56 7.71 -7.13
C MET A 133 -1.48 7.85 -8.35
N LYS A 134 -1.75 9.08 -8.83
CA LYS A 134 -2.47 9.31 -10.10
C LYS A 134 -1.66 8.86 -11.31
N GLU A 135 -0.34 9.03 -11.30
CA GLU A 135 0.57 8.62 -12.36
C GLU A 135 0.67 7.10 -12.42
N ALA A 136 0.79 6.41 -11.27
CA ALA A 136 0.70 4.96 -11.19
C ALA A 136 -0.66 4.43 -11.69
N ARG A 137 -1.76 5.14 -11.42
CA ARG A 137 -3.08 4.85 -12.01
C ARG A 137 -3.11 5.09 -13.53
N THR A 138 -2.37 6.07 -14.03
CA THR A 138 -2.34 6.47 -15.45
C THR A 138 -1.42 5.59 -16.30
N LEU A 139 -0.28 5.15 -15.77
CA LEU A 139 0.69 4.27 -16.45
C LEU A 139 0.09 2.90 -16.85
N ARG A 140 -1.06 2.50 -16.27
CA ARG A 140 -1.81 1.30 -16.68
C ARG A 140 -2.97 1.58 -17.66
N ALA A 141 -3.44 2.83 -17.74
CA ALA A 141 -4.48 3.21 -18.69
C ALA A 141 -3.95 3.30 -20.14
N THR A 142 -2.64 3.49 -20.30
CA THR A 142 -1.99 3.62 -21.62
C THR A 142 -1.30 2.34 -22.11
N GLY A 143 -1.36 1.23 -21.36
CA GLY A 143 -0.60 0.00 -21.64
C GLY A 143 -1.41 -1.23 -22.03
N ALA A 144 -2.65 -1.08 -22.52
CA ALA A 144 -3.49 -2.21 -22.95
C ALA A 144 -3.87 -2.10 -24.43
N HIS A 145 -2.87 -2.03 -25.32
CA HIS A 145 -2.97 -2.40 -26.73
C HIS A 145 -1.57 -2.70 -27.27
N GLU A 146 -1.11 -3.93 -27.09
CA GLU A 146 -0.38 -4.71 -28.10
C GLU A 146 -0.80 -6.19 -27.98
#